data_AF-A0A966VLW3-F1
#
_entry.id   AF-A0A966VLW3-F1
#
_cell.length_a   1.000
_cell.length_b   1.000
_cell.length_c   1.000
_cell.angle_alpha   90.00
_cell.angle_beta   90.00
_cell.angle_gamma   90.00
#
_symmetry.space_group_name_H-M   'P 1'
#
loop_
_entity.id
_entity.type
_entity.pdbx_description
1 polymer ?
#
loop_
_entity_poly.entity_id
_entity_poly.type
_entity_poly.pdbx_seq_one_letter_code
_entity_poly.pdbx_strand_id
1 'polypeptide(L)'
;DGAFKHYAAVWGVDFDWIKSRYAAGMMNKPGLTISRWFDAVLEKNEVIDQPSNLRAMFYWGHAPNSQTRGLELKRALDKLDMLVVVDPFPSATAAMAAMPGKAEDLNPNRTVYLLPACTQFETSGSVTASNRSIQWREKVMEPLYESRSDHMILYQLAKKLGFGEQLVKNYKMQTVKGQEEPVPEDILREINRGVWTIGYTGQSPERLKAHMRNMHVFDPTTLRAKGGVDKETGYNLDGEHFGLPWPCWGTPEMKHPGTHILYDNHEHVWKGGGCFRANFGVERDGQSLLAADGSHSKGSDITTGYPEFDHLLMKKLGWWDELTEDEKKKAEGKNWKTDLSGGIVRVAMKNHGVHVFGNAKARAIVWNFPDPIPKHREPLYSTRPELVEKYPTHADQAHRWRLPILYKSVQEKNKDVGKTFPLILTSGRLVEYEGGGDETRSNRYLAELQQDMFIEINPAAANDRGIRNGEFIRAMV
;
A
#
# COMPACT_ATOMS: atom_id res chain seq x y z
N ASP A 1 -18.15 9.15 3.54
CA ASP A 1 -19.24 8.19 3.26
C ASP A 1 -19.18 7.53 1.89
N GLY A 2 -19.02 8.25 0.77
CA GLY A 2 -19.10 7.67 -0.58
C GLY A 2 -18.25 6.40 -0.81
N ALA A 3 -16.98 6.42 -0.39
CA ALA A 3 -16.11 5.24 -0.47
C ALA A 3 -16.63 4.05 0.36
N PHE A 4 -17.10 4.29 1.58
CA PHE A 4 -17.69 3.23 2.41
C PHE A 4 -18.97 2.67 1.80
N LYS A 5 -19.84 3.52 1.24
CA LYS A 5 -21.06 3.06 0.55
C LYS A 5 -20.74 2.21 -0.69
N HIS A 6 -19.71 2.60 -1.44
CA HIS A 6 -19.21 1.80 -2.56
C HIS A 6 -18.76 0.41 -2.10
N TYR A 7 -17.87 0.34 -1.10
CA TYR A 7 -17.38 -0.95 -0.62
C TYR A 7 -18.43 -1.78 0.12
N ALA A 8 -19.37 -1.15 0.83
CA ALA A 8 -20.56 -1.80 1.37
C ALA A 8 -21.34 -2.53 0.27
N ALA A 9 -21.54 -1.87 -0.88
CA ALA A 9 -22.18 -2.49 -2.05
C ALA A 9 -21.33 -3.61 -2.66
N VAL A 10 -20.00 -3.42 -2.78
CA VAL A 10 -19.06 -4.44 -3.28
C VAL A 10 -19.08 -5.69 -2.41
N TRP A 11 -19.05 -5.53 -1.08
CA TRP A 11 -19.06 -6.62 -0.11
C TRP A 11 -20.47 -7.21 0.09
N GLY A 12 -21.51 -6.48 -0.30
CA GLY A 12 -22.89 -6.82 0.03
C GLY A 12 -23.18 -6.69 1.52
N VAL A 13 -22.45 -5.83 2.24
CA VAL A 13 -22.62 -5.61 3.68
C VAL A 13 -23.37 -4.30 3.88
N ASP A 14 -24.29 -4.26 4.86
CA ASP A 14 -25.06 -3.06 5.14
C ASP A 14 -24.18 -1.89 5.59
N PHE A 15 -24.38 -0.71 4.99
CA PHE A 15 -23.57 0.47 5.28
C PHE A 15 -23.79 0.98 6.71
N ASP A 16 -25.03 0.94 7.21
CA ASP A 16 -25.34 1.40 8.56
C ASP A 16 -24.78 0.45 9.62
N TRP A 17 -24.74 -0.86 9.32
CA TRP A 17 -24.01 -1.84 10.11
C TRP A 17 -22.52 -1.51 10.16
N ILE A 18 -21.86 -1.27 9.03
CA ILE A 18 -20.43 -0.85 8.99
C ILE A 18 -20.23 0.40 9.84
N LYS A 19 -21.06 1.42 9.63
CA LYS A 19 -21.00 2.68 10.37
C LYS A 19 -21.13 2.47 11.88
N SER A 20 -22.00 1.55 12.32
CA SER A 20 -22.19 1.22 13.73
C SER A 20 -20.97 0.57 14.40
N ARG A 21 -19.97 0.10 13.62
CA ARG A 21 -18.73 -0.46 14.16
C ARG A 21 -17.70 0.62 14.53
N TYR A 22 -17.94 1.87 14.18
CA TYR A 22 -17.06 3.00 14.49
C TYR A 22 -17.63 3.83 15.63
N ALA A 23 -16.74 4.37 16.48
CA ALA A 23 -17.11 5.44 17.40
C ALA A 23 -17.61 6.67 16.63
N ALA A 24 -18.44 7.49 17.30
CA ALA A 24 -19.03 8.69 16.71
C ALA A 24 -17.97 9.59 16.07
N GLY A 25 -18.17 9.94 14.80
CA GLY A 25 -17.24 10.80 14.04
C GLY A 25 -15.93 10.16 13.57
N MET A 26 -15.67 8.87 13.88
CA MET A 26 -14.37 8.25 13.58
C MET A 26 -14.28 7.58 12.20
N MET A 27 -15.41 7.14 11.63
CA MET A 27 -15.43 6.36 10.38
C MET A 27 -14.70 7.05 9.21
N ASN A 28 -14.87 8.36 9.05
CA ASN A 28 -14.26 9.12 7.96
C ASN A 28 -12.98 9.88 8.37
N LYS A 29 -12.52 9.75 9.62
CA LYS A 29 -11.31 10.43 10.07
C LYS A 29 -10.06 9.67 9.60
N PRO A 30 -9.01 10.37 9.14
CA PRO A 30 -7.71 9.76 8.85
C PRO A 30 -7.22 8.88 10.00
N GLY A 31 -6.57 7.76 9.69
CA GLY A 31 -5.97 6.86 10.68
C GLY A 31 -4.70 7.41 11.33
N LEU A 32 -4.16 6.64 12.29
CA LEU A 32 -2.80 6.83 12.81
C LEU A 32 -1.77 6.47 11.74
N THR A 33 -0.61 7.11 11.78
CA THR A 33 0.54 6.71 10.95
C THR A 33 1.31 5.57 11.60
N ILE A 34 1.76 4.60 10.80
CA ILE A 34 2.59 3.49 11.27
C ILE A 34 3.85 3.99 11.97
N SER A 35 4.54 4.98 11.41
CA SER A 35 5.82 5.48 11.92
C SER A 35 5.78 6.14 13.29
N ARG A 36 4.59 6.39 13.85
CA ARG A 36 4.40 7.07 15.15
C ARG A 36 3.27 6.49 16.00
N TRP A 37 2.81 5.26 15.74
CA TRP A 37 1.74 4.65 16.52
C TRP A 37 2.05 4.66 18.04
N PHE A 38 3.32 4.52 18.40
CA PHE A 38 3.78 4.49 19.79
C PHE A 38 3.55 5.83 20.51
N ASP A 39 3.52 6.95 19.80
CA ASP A 39 3.13 8.24 20.39
C ASP A 39 1.65 8.23 20.79
N ALA A 40 0.77 7.48 20.11
CA ALA A 40 -0.62 7.33 20.53
C ALA A 40 -0.79 6.52 21.84
N VAL A 41 0.26 5.80 22.25
CA VAL A 41 0.33 5.13 23.56
C VAL A 41 0.92 6.06 24.62
N LEU A 42 1.96 6.82 24.26
CA LEU A 42 2.78 7.58 25.20
C LEU A 42 2.27 9.00 25.49
N GLU A 43 1.67 9.65 24.50
CA GLU A 43 1.15 11.00 24.64
C GLU A 43 -0.10 11.05 25.52
N LYS A 44 -0.36 12.20 26.11
CA LYS A 44 -1.58 12.37 26.88
C LYS A 44 -2.80 12.33 25.96
N ASN A 45 -3.92 11.78 26.44
CA ASN A 45 -5.11 11.58 25.62
C ASN A 45 -5.64 12.90 25.02
N GLU A 46 -5.46 14.03 25.71
CA GLU A 46 -5.99 15.34 25.28
C GLU A 46 -5.34 15.88 24.00
N VAL A 47 -4.16 15.36 23.62
CA VAL A 47 -3.46 15.78 22.40
C VAL A 47 -3.64 14.80 21.24
N ILE A 48 -4.37 13.70 21.45
CA ILE A 48 -4.64 12.71 20.41
C ILE A 48 -6.05 12.95 19.86
N ASP A 49 -6.20 13.02 18.54
CA ASP A 49 -7.51 13.20 17.89
C ASP A 49 -8.28 11.87 17.76
N GLN A 50 -8.47 11.19 18.90
CA GLN A 50 -9.37 10.05 19.03
C GLN A 50 -9.81 9.89 20.51
N PRO A 51 -10.89 9.14 20.81
CA PRO A 51 -11.46 9.10 22.16
C PRO A 51 -10.53 8.56 23.26
N SER A 52 -9.57 7.71 22.90
CA SER A 52 -8.65 7.08 23.86
C SER A 52 -7.26 6.90 23.29
N ASN A 53 -6.26 6.80 24.17
CA ASN A 53 -4.96 6.27 23.81
C ASN A 53 -5.07 4.89 23.13
N LEU A 54 -4.04 4.57 22.34
CA LEU A 54 -3.89 3.23 21.77
C LEU A 54 -3.52 2.24 22.87
N ARG A 55 -4.28 1.15 22.99
CA ARG A 55 -4.16 0.16 24.08
C ARG A 55 -3.76 -1.24 23.62
N ALA A 56 -4.07 -1.58 22.37
CA ALA A 56 -3.76 -2.87 21.77
C ALA A 56 -3.12 -2.70 20.39
N MET A 57 -2.18 -3.57 20.05
CA MET A 57 -1.48 -3.56 18.76
C MET A 57 -1.41 -4.97 18.16
N PHE A 58 -1.74 -5.06 16.87
CA PHE A 58 -1.44 -6.23 16.04
C PHE A 58 -0.23 -5.89 15.17
N TYR A 59 0.86 -6.61 15.38
CA TYR A 59 2.08 -6.54 14.60
C TYR A 59 2.12 -7.76 13.68
N TRP A 60 1.68 -7.59 12.44
CA TRP A 60 1.39 -8.69 11.51
C TRP A 60 2.30 -8.58 10.29
N GLY A 61 3.27 -9.48 10.14
CA GLY A 61 4.25 -9.48 9.05
C GLY A 61 5.01 -8.15 8.92
N HIS A 62 5.39 -7.55 10.05
CA HIS A 62 6.04 -6.24 10.10
C HIS A 62 7.18 -6.26 11.12
N ALA A 63 8.19 -5.41 10.91
CA ALA A 63 9.37 -5.34 11.79
C ALA A 63 9.54 -3.94 12.44
N PRO A 64 9.77 -3.85 13.77
CA PRO A 64 9.81 -2.60 14.52
C PRO A 64 11.14 -1.86 14.36
N ASN A 65 12.19 -2.58 13.98
CA ASN A 65 13.50 -2.02 13.64
C ASN A 65 13.50 -1.26 12.30
N SER A 66 12.42 -1.30 11.53
CA SER A 66 12.20 -0.40 10.39
C SER A 66 11.70 0.99 10.80
N GLN A 67 11.36 1.20 12.07
CA GLN A 67 10.82 2.44 12.62
C GLN A 67 11.90 3.22 13.38
N THR A 68 11.78 4.54 13.43
CA THR A 68 12.68 5.40 14.23
C THR A 68 12.22 5.44 15.69
N ARG A 69 13.08 5.95 16.60
CA ARG A 69 12.78 6.11 18.03
C ARG A 69 12.48 4.78 18.75
N GLY A 70 13.36 3.80 18.54
CA GLY A 70 13.21 2.43 19.08
C GLY A 70 13.07 2.34 20.60
N LEU A 71 13.65 3.29 21.36
CA LEU A 71 13.49 3.34 22.82
C LEU A 71 12.05 3.73 23.20
N GLU A 72 11.48 4.76 22.58
CA GLU A 72 10.08 5.13 22.79
C GLU A 72 9.13 4.04 22.31
N LEU A 73 9.43 3.41 21.17
CA LEU A 73 8.68 2.26 20.68
C LEU A 73 8.65 1.14 21.74
N LYS A 74 9.80 0.77 22.32
CA LYS A 74 9.87 -0.23 23.40
C LYS A 74 9.02 0.16 24.62
N ARG A 75 9.13 1.41 25.07
CA ARG A 75 8.31 1.92 26.19
C ARG A 75 6.81 1.83 25.89
N ALA A 76 6.41 2.13 24.65
CA ALA A 76 5.02 1.97 24.23
C ALA A 76 4.59 0.51 24.21
N LEU A 77 5.42 -0.40 23.69
CA LEU A 77 5.14 -1.84 23.72
C LEU A 77 4.90 -2.34 25.14
N ASP A 78 5.66 -1.86 26.13
CA ASP A 78 5.52 -2.22 27.55
C ASP A 78 4.24 -1.70 28.19
N LYS A 79 3.72 -0.55 27.72
CA LYS A 79 2.48 0.07 28.22
C LYS A 79 1.19 -0.52 27.63
N LEU A 80 1.27 -1.23 26.51
CA LEU A 80 0.09 -1.85 25.88
C LEU A 80 -0.61 -2.81 26.86
N ASP A 81 -1.93 -2.91 26.77
CA ASP A 81 -2.67 -3.99 27.41
C ASP A 81 -2.52 -5.30 26.63
N MET A 82 -2.42 -5.20 25.30
CA MET A 82 -2.33 -6.35 24.43
C MET A 82 -1.39 -6.10 23.24
N LEU A 83 -0.49 -7.04 23.00
CA LEU A 83 0.30 -7.12 21.78
C LEU A 83 0.05 -8.48 21.14
N VAL A 84 -0.34 -8.49 19.86
CA VAL A 84 -0.43 -9.71 19.06
C VAL A 84 0.63 -9.63 17.98
N VAL A 85 1.53 -10.60 17.93
CA VAL A 85 2.54 -10.74 16.88
C VAL A 85 2.16 -11.91 15.99
N VAL A 86 2.04 -11.67 14.70
CA VAL A 86 1.69 -12.68 13.69
C VAL A 86 2.82 -12.72 12.67
N ASP A 87 3.58 -13.82 12.66
CA ASP A 87 4.78 -13.92 11.83
C ASP A 87 5.13 -15.40 11.59
N PRO A 88 5.68 -15.75 10.41
CA PRO A 88 6.27 -17.08 10.18
C PRO A 88 7.62 -17.29 10.88
N PHE A 89 8.34 -16.23 11.28
CA PHE A 89 9.67 -16.30 11.89
C PHE A 89 9.70 -15.68 13.31
N PRO A 90 10.71 -16.01 14.13
CA PRO A 90 10.98 -15.28 15.37
C PRO A 90 11.29 -13.81 15.05
N SER A 91 10.34 -12.92 15.31
CA SER A 91 10.46 -11.52 14.87
C SER A 91 11.16 -10.61 15.88
N ALA A 92 11.77 -9.53 15.38
CA ALA A 92 12.29 -8.46 16.23
C ALA A 92 11.23 -7.88 17.18
N THR A 93 9.93 -7.90 16.82
CA THR A 93 8.83 -7.51 17.70
C THR A 93 8.71 -8.42 18.91
N ALA A 94 8.74 -9.74 18.71
CA ALA A 94 8.66 -10.70 19.79
C ALA A 94 9.86 -10.55 20.74
N ALA A 95 11.06 -10.36 20.19
CA ALA A 95 12.26 -10.10 20.98
C ALA A 95 12.17 -8.78 21.78
N MET A 96 11.74 -7.68 21.15
CA MET A 96 11.51 -6.40 21.83
C MET A 96 10.42 -6.50 22.91
N ALA A 97 9.38 -7.31 22.69
CA ALA A 97 8.32 -7.52 23.67
C ALA A 97 8.80 -8.26 24.93
N ALA A 98 9.78 -9.15 24.78
CA ALA A 98 10.39 -9.93 25.88
C ALA A 98 11.57 -9.21 26.55
N MET A 99 12.23 -8.27 25.85
CA MET A 99 13.34 -7.50 26.38
C MET A 99 12.95 -6.75 27.67
N PRO A 100 13.76 -6.78 28.74
CA PRO A 100 13.49 -6.00 29.95
C PRO A 100 13.33 -4.50 29.64
N GLY A 101 12.23 -3.92 30.10
CA GLY A 101 11.94 -2.50 29.98
C GLY A 101 12.21 -1.76 31.29
N LYS A 102 11.74 -0.51 31.34
CA LYS A 102 11.67 0.26 32.58
C LYS A 102 10.45 -0.19 33.39
N ALA A 103 10.62 -0.37 34.70
CA ALA A 103 9.55 -0.86 35.57
C ALA A 103 8.32 0.06 35.55
N GLU A 104 8.52 1.37 35.47
CA GLU A 104 7.46 2.38 35.38
C GLU A 104 6.69 2.39 34.05
N ASP A 105 7.25 1.78 33.00
CA ASP A 105 6.60 1.67 31.69
C ASP A 105 5.82 0.36 31.54
N LEU A 106 6.16 -0.69 32.29
CA LEU A 106 5.52 -1.98 32.18
C LEU A 106 4.09 -1.96 32.74
N ASN A 107 3.12 -2.23 31.87
CA ASN A 107 1.77 -2.57 32.29
C ASN A 107 1.77 -4.00 32.88
N PRO A 108 1.49 -4.18 34.18
CA PRO A 108 1.54 -5.50 34.83
C PRO A 108 0.47 -6.47 34.31
N ASN A 109 -0.58 -5.96 33.65
CA ASN A 109 -1.65 -6.76 33.06
C ASN A 109 -1.47 -6.96 31.55
N ARG A 110 -0.32 -6.58 30.99
CA ARG A 110 -0.02 -6.74 29.57
C ARG A 110 -0.06 -8.21 29.18
N THR A 111 -0.75 -8.48 28.08
CA THR A 111 -0.77 -9.81 27.44
C THR A 111 -0.07 -9.75 26.08
N VAL A 112 0.80 -10.73 25.82
CA VAL A 112 1.49 -10.88 24.53
C VAL A 112 1.11 -12.22 23.91
N TYR A 113 0.59 -12.17 22.69
CA TYR A 113 0.29 -13.35 21.88
C TYR A 113 1.28 -13.45 20.73
N LEU A 114 1.82 -14.65 20.50
CA LEU A 114 2.59 -14.99 19.31
C LEU A 114 1.76 -16.00 18.51
N LEU A 115 1.39 -15.65 17.28
CA LEU A 115 0.61 -16.51 16.40
C LEU A 115 1.49 -16.98 15.23
N PRO A 116 1.75 -18.29 15.09
CA PRO A 116 2.57 -18.80 14.00
C PRO A 116 1.81 -18.68 12.67
N ALA A 117 2.32 -17.85 11.77
CA ALA A 117 1.77 -17.69 10.43
C ALA A 117 2.46 -18.62 9.42
N CYS A 118 1.82 -18.87 8.29
CA CYS A 118 2.44 -19.52 7.14
C CYS A 118 3.44 -18.60 6.42
N THR A 119 4.47 -19.19 5.86
CA THR A 119 5.31 -18.59 4.82
C THR A 119 4.57 -18.56 3.47
N GLN A 120 5.13 -17.84 2.49
CA GLN A 120 4.63 -17.79 1.12
C GLN A 120 4.54 -19.16 0.42
N PHE A 121 5.25 -20.18 0.89
CA PHE A 121 5.27 -21.50 0.28
C PHE A 121 4.14 -22.41 0.78
N GLU A 122 3.46 -22.01 1.86
CA GLU A 122 2.43 -22.78 2.53
C GLU A 122 1.00 -22.28 2.23
N THR A 123 0.88 -21.25 1.39
CA THR A 123 -0.39 -20.66 0.96
C THR A 123 -0.36 -20.29 -0.52
N SER A 124 -1.49 -19.85 -1.05
CA SER A 124 -1.62 -19.34 -2.42
C SER A 124 -2.19 -17.94 -2.41
N GLY A 125 -2.05 -17.24 -3.54
CA GLY A 125 -2.60 -15.89 -3.69
C GLY A 125 -1.88 -15.11 -4.76
N SER A 126 -2.17 -13.81 -4.85
CA SER A 126 -1.54 -12.91 -5.82
C SER A 126 -0.61 -11.92 -5.16
N VAL A 127 0.48 -11.58 -5.84
CA VAL A 127 1.42 -10.51 -5.41
C VAL A 127 1.72 -9.57 -6.56
N THR A 128 1.96 -8.30 -6.24
CA THR A 128 2.34 -7.28 -7.22
C THR A 128 3.84 -6.97 -7.08
N ALA A 129 4.59 -7.12 -8.17
CA ALA A 129 5.99 -6.74 -8.22
C ALA A 129 6.18 -5.24 -8.47
N SER A 130 7.40 -4.72 -8.26
CA SER A 130 7.72 -3.29 -8.45
C SER A 130 7.54 -2.81 -9.90
N ASN A 131 7.70 -3.71 -10.87
CA ASN A 131 7.37 -3.46 -12.28
C ASN A 131 5.86 -3.46 -12.56
N ARG A 132 5.02 -3.59 -11.52
CA ARG A 132 3.56 -3.61 -11.52
C ARG A 132 2.92 -4.86 -12.13
N SER A 133 3.69 -5.86 -12.54
CA SER A 133 3.18 -7.18 -12.91
C SER A 133 2.67 -7.91 -11.67
N ILE A 134 1.50 -8.51 -11.81
CA ILE A 134 0.84 -9.30 -10.78
C ILE A 134 1.07 -10.77 -11.10
N GLN A 135 1.43 -11.55 -10.09
CA GLN A 135 1.76 -12.97 -10.24
C GLN A 135 0.91 -13.78 -9.29
N TRP A 136 0.38 -14.90 -9.77
CA TRP A 136 -0.24 -15.89 -8.91
C TRP A 136 0.85 -16.80 -8.31
N ARG A 137 0.79 -17.03 -7.01
CA ARG A 137 1.66 -17.96 -6.29
C ARG A 137 0.84 -19.17 -5.89
N GLU A 138 1.37 -20.36 -6.18
CA GLU A 138 0.75 -21.62 -5.80
C GLU A 138 1.31 -22.11 -4.46
N LYS A 139 0.49 -22.86 -3.73
CA LYS A 139 0.92 -23.55 -2.52
C LYS A 139 1.88 -24.68 -2.88
N VAL A 140 3.06 -24.69 -2.26
CA VAL A 140 4.12 -25.69 -2.51
C VAL A 140 4.08 -26.82 -1.48
N MET A 141 3.69 -26.50 -0.25
CA MET A 141 3.61 -27.46 0.86
C MET A 141 2.46 -27.13 1.80
N GLU A 142 2.03 -28.09 2.61
CA GLU A 142 1.04 -27.84 3.66
C GLU A 142 1.63 -27.01 4.80
N PRO A 143 0.80 -26.22 5.52
CA PRO A 143 1.23 -25.51 6.72
C PRO A 143 1.99 -26.41 7.71
N LEU A 144 3.18 -25.98 8.09
CA LEU A 144 4.04 -26.66 9.06
C LEU A 144 3.45 -26.56 10.47
N TYR A 145 3.63 -27.61 11.27
CA TYR A 145 3.28 -27.64 12.70
C TYR A 145 1.86 -27.12 13.00
N GLU A 146 1.73 -26.04 13.76
CA GLU A 146 0.43 -25.41 14.07
C GLU A 146 0.25 -24.09 13.33
N SER A 147 1.12 -23.78 12.36
CA SER A 147 1.03 -22.57 11.55
C SER A 147 -0.27 -22.52 10.77
N ARG A 148 -0.79 -21.31 10.62
CA ARG A 148 -2.02 -21.02 9.88
C ARG A 148 -1.75 -19.94 8.86
N SER A 149 -2.41 -20.01 7.71
CA SER A 149 -2.34 -18.92 6.74
C SER A 149 -2.97 -17.65 7.31
N ASP A 150 -2.60 -16.49 6.79
CA ASP A 150 -3.19 -15.22 7.22
C ASP A 150 -4.71 -15.21 7.02
N HIS A 151 -5.18 -15.85 5.95
CA HIS A 151 -6.60 -16.04 5.65
C HIS A 151 -7.34 -16.81 6.76
N MET A 152 -6.75 -17.90 7.27
CA MET A 152 -7.30 -18.64 8.40
C MET A 152 -7.33 -17.80 9.68
N ILE A 153 -6.22 -17.13 10.00
CA ILE A 153 -6.09 -16.33 11.22
C ILE A 153 -7.12 -15.20 11.21
N LEU A 154 -7.24 -14.48 10.09
CA LEU A 154 -8.23 -13.40 9.92
C LEU A 154 -9.66 -13.91 10.04
N TYR A 155 -10.00 -15.02 9.38
CA TYR A 155 -11.35 -15.57 9.44
C TYR A 155 -11.72 -16.02 10.86
N GLN A 156 -10.82 -16.72 11.55
CA GLN A 156 -11.06 -17.20 12.91
C GLN A 156 -11.20 -16.05 13.90
N LEU A 157 -10.38 -14.99 13.74
CA LEU A 157 -10.51 -13.77 14.53
C LEU A 157 -11.87 -13.10 14.28
N ALA A 158 -12.27 -12.93 13.02
CA ALA A 158 -13.57 -12.35 12.66
C ALA A 158 -14.74 -13.18 13.21
N LYS A 159 -14.65 -14.52 13.17
CA LYS A 159 -15.65 -15.43 13.73
C LYS A 159 -15.78 -15.23 15.24
N LYS A 160 -14.65 -15.09 15.96
CA LYS A 160 -14.65 -14.81 17.40
C LYS A 160 -15.19 -13.41 17.76
N LEU A 161 -14.99 -12.44 16.88
CA LEU A 161 -15.54 -11.09 17.03
C LEU A 161 -16.99 -10.96 16.55
N GLY A 162 -17.61 -12.04 16.05
CA GLY A 162 -19.01 -12.08 15.67
C GLY A 162 -19.32 -11.47 14.29
N PHE A 163 -18.32 -11.30 13.42
CA PHE A 163 -18.52 -10.81 12.05
C PHE A 163 -17.92 -11.71 10.96
N GLY A 164 -17.64 -12.98 11.29
CA GLY A 164 -17.08 -13.95 10.35
C GLY A 164 -17.94 -14.12 9.09
N GLU A 165 -19.26 -14.18 9.23
CA GLU A 165 -20.20 -14.32 8.10
C GLU A 165 -20.15 -13.12 7.14
N GLN A 166 -20.00 -11.90 7.68
CA GLN A 166 -19.87 -10.69 6.87
C GLN A 166 -18.52 -10.67 6.14
N LEU A 167 -17.44 -11.13 6.79
CA LEU A 167 -16.10 -11.19 6.18
C LEU A 167 -16.07 -12.15 4.99
N VAL A 168 -16.66 -13.35 5.12
CA VAL A 168 -16.59 -14.40 4.08
C VAL A 168 -17.82 -14.47 3.19
N LYS A 169 -18.69 -13.46 3.23
CA LYS A 169 -19.96 -13.43 2.49
C LYS A 169 -19.82 -13.79 1.02
N ASN A 170 -18.72 -13.38 0.39
CA ASN A 170 -18.46 -13.57 -1.03
C ASN A 170 -17.39 -14.63 -1.32
N TYR A 171 -16.95 -15.38 -0.31
CA TYR A 171 -15.84 -16.33 -0.45
C TYR A 171 -16.35 -17.75 -0.31
N LYS A 172 -15.89 -18.63 -1.19
CA LYS A 172 -15.98 -20.06 -0.94
C LYS A 172 -15.02 -20.41 0.19
N MET A 173 -15.47 -21.30 1.07
CA MET A 173 -14.65 -21.84 2.14
C MET A 173 -14.04 -23.16 1.69
N GLN A 174 -12.78 -23.38 2.06
CA GLN A 174 -12.07 -24.65 1.91
C GLN A 174 -11.58 -25.15 3.27
N THR A 175 -11.23 -26.42 3.34
CA THR A 175 -10.60 -27.02 4.51
C THR A 175 -9.13 -27.28 4.21
N VAL A 176 -8.23 -26.66 4.98
CA VAL A 176 -6.79 -26.89 4.89
C VAL A 176 -6.29 -27.28 6.27
N LYS A 177 -5.70 -28.48 6.36
CA LYS A 177 -5.26 -29.09 7.63
C LYS A 177 -6.35 -29.10 8.73
N GLY A 178 -7.60 -29.39 8.33
CA GLY A 178 -8.75 -29.44 9.23
C GLY A 178 -9.23 -28.06 9.71
N GLN A 179 -8.70 -26.96 9.18
CA GLN A 179 -9.12 -25.59 9.47
C GLN A 179 -9.90 -24.99 8.31
N GLU A 180 -10.92 -24.20 8.62
CA GLU A 180 -11.65 -23.41 7.63
C GLU A 180 -10.78 -22.24 7.12
N GLU A 181 -10.70 -22.09 5.80
CA GLU A 181 -9.97 -21.01 5.13
C GLU A 181 -10.81 -20.48 3.95
N PRO A 182 -10.94 -19.16 3.77
CA PRO A 182 -11.53 -18.62 2.54
C PRO A 182 -10.57 -18.83 1.35
N VAL A 183 -11.09 -19.23 0.19
CA VAL A 183 -10.25 -19.44 -1.00
C VAL A 183 -9.63 -18.11 -1.48
N PRO A 184 -8.30 -18.02 -1.65
CA PRO A 184 -7.63 -16.77 -2.04
C PRO A 184 -8.11 -16.19 -3.38
N GLU A 185 -8.61 -17.04 -4.28
CA GLU A 185 -9.15 -16.61 -5.57
C GLU A 185 -10.35 -15.67 -5.42
N ASP A 186 -11.26 -15.95 -4.49
CA ASP A 186 -12.45 -15.12 -4.29
C ASP A 186 -12.11 -13.77 -3.66
N ILE A 187 -11.05 -13.72 -2.84
CA ILE A 187 -10.52 -12.46 -2.29
C ILE A 187 -10.04 -11.56 -3.44
N LEU A 188 -9.26 -12.11 -4.37
CA LEU A 188 -8.80 -11.34 -5.54
C LEU A 188 -9.99 -10.93 -6.45
N ARG A 189 -10.97 -11.81 -6.68
CA ARG A 189 -12.17 -11.45 -7.44
C ARG A 189 -12.95 -10.30 -6.78
N GLU A 190 -13.02 -10.27 -5.45
CA GLU A 190 -13.66 -9.17 -4.73
C GLU A 190 -12.87 -7.86 -4.84
N ILE A 191 -11.54 -7.90 -4.75
CA ILE A 191 -10.68 -6.75 -5.05
C ILE A 191 -10.96 -6.25 -6.47
N ASN A 192 -11.00 -7.16 -7.46
CA ASN A 192 -11.27 -6.80 -8.85
C ASN A 192 -12.65 -6.19 -9.06
N ARG A 193 -13.67 -6.62 -8.31
CA ARG A 193 -15.02 -6.05 -8.37
C ARG A 193 -15.09 -4.62 -7.83
N GLY A 194 -14.25 -4.27 -6.85
CA GLY A 194 -14.34 -2.99 -6.13
C GLY A 194 -13.34 -1.92 -6.56
N VAL A 195 -12.16 -2.29 -7.07
CA VAL A 195 -11.01 -1.39 -7.21
C VAL A 195 -10.94 -0.75 -8.62
N TRP A 196 -12.06 -0.16 -9.04
CA TRP A 196 -12.16 0.56 -10.31
C TRP A 196 -11.29 1.80 -10.35
N THR A 197 -11.19 2.56 -9.25
CA THR A 197 -10.49 3.86 -9.16
C THR A 197 -9.04 3.85 -9.62
N ILE A 198 -8.40 2.70 -9.61
CA ILE A 198 -7.03 2.53 -10.08
C ILE A 198 -6.91 1.44 -11.14
N GLY A 199 -8.00 0.85 -11.64
CA GLY A 199 -7.90 -0.19 -12.68
C GLY A 199 -7.19 -1.45 -12.16
N TYR A 200 -7.60 -1.93 -10.99
CA TYR A 200 -7.18 -3.24 -10.46
C TYR A 200 -8.31 -4.27 -10.67
N THR A 201 -8.94 -4.24 -11.85
CA THR A 201 -10.23 -4.91 -12.11
C THR A 201 -10.13 -6.05 -13.12
N GLY A 202 -9.16 -5.98 -14.04
CA GLY A 202 -8.98 -7.01 -15.06
C GLY A 202 -8.19 -8.24 -14.58
N GLN A 203 -7.54 -8.19 -13.41
CA GLN A 203 -6.57 -9.22 -13.00
C GLN A 203 -7.17 -10.39 -12.22
N SER A 204 -8.06 -11.14 -12.88
CA SER A 204 -8.66 -12.33 -12.27
C SER A 204 -7.63 -13.42 -11.94
N PRO A 205 -7.88 -14.25 -10.92
CA PRO A 205 -7.08 -15.44 -10.63
C PRO A 205 -6.84 -16.33 -11.85
N GLU A 206 -7.86 -16.55 -12.67
CA GLU A 206 -7.82 -17.43 -13.85
C GLU A 206 -6.79 -16.95 -14.87
N ARG A 207 -6.86 -15.67 -15.24
CA ARG A 207 -5.89 -15.05 -16.15
C ARG A 207 -4.48 -15.12 -15.58
N LEU A 208 -4.30 -14.77 -14.30
CA LEU A 208 -2.97 -14.79 -13.68
C LEU A 208 -2.37 -16.20 -13.64
N LYS A 209 -3.15 -17.22 -13.27
CA LYS A 209 -2.72 -18.62 -13.31
C LYS A 209 -2.37 -19.07 -14.72
N ALA A 210 -3.16 -18.68 -15.72
CA ALA A 210 -2.83 -18.95 -17.12
C ALA A 210 -1.49 -18.30 -17.53
N HIS A 211 -1.20 -17.07 -17.08
CA HIS A 211 0.11 -16.43 -17.33
C HIS A 211 1.25 -17.21 -16.67
N MET A 212 1.07 -17.66 -15.43
CA MET A 212 2.12 -18.39 -14.70
C MET A 212 2.43 -19.76 -15.35
N ARG A 213 1.40 -20.48 -15.83
CA ARG A 213 1.61 -21.74 -16.56
C ARG A 213 2.25 -21.56 -17.94
N ASN A 214 2.09 -20.39 -18.55
CA ASN A 214 2.51 -20.12 -19.93
C ASN A 214 3.58 -19.03 -20.03
N MET A 215 4.44 -18.87 -19.02
CA MET A 215 5.49 -17.83 -19.01
C MET A 215 6.34 -17.80 -20.29
N HIS A 216 6.54 -18.94 -20.93
CA HIS A 216 7.31 -19.11 -22.16
C HIS A 216 6.73 -18.41 -23.41
N VAL A 217 5.46 -18.01 -23.41
CA VAL A 217 4.83 -17.32 -24.57
C VAL A 217 5.07 -15.81 -24.55
N PHE A 218 5.55 -15.27 -23.44
CA PHE A 218 5.81 -13.85 -23.25
C PHE A 218 7.24 -13.50 -23.68
N ASP A 219 7.36 -12.45 -24.47
CA ASP A 219 8.66 -11.91 -24.86
C ASP A 219 9.35 -11.26 -23.65
N PRO A 220 10.62 -11.60 -23.32
CA PRO A 220 11.26 -11.12 -22.10
C PRO A 220 11.60 -9.63 -22.12
N THR A 221 11.55 -8.97 -23.29
CA THR A 221 11.85 -7.54 -23.43
C THR A 221 10.56 -6.72 -23.39
N THR A 222 9.59 -7.08 -24.22
CA THR A 222 8.33 -6.35 -24.34
C THR A 222 7.26 -6.82 -23.35
N LEU A 223 7.48 -7.96 -22.69
CA LEU A 223 6.54 -8.66 -21.83
C LEU A 223 5.24 -9.08 -22.52
N ARG A 224 5.12 -8.91 -23.84
CA ARG A 224 3.90 -9.20 -24.59
C ARG A 224 3.88 -10.65 -25.05
N ALA A 225 2.74 -11.31 -24.88
CA ALA A 225 2.52 -12.65 -25.42
C ALA A 225 2.45 -12.62 -26.95
N LYS A 226 3.16 -13.54 -27.61
CA LYS A 226 3.12 -13.75 -29.06
C LYS A 226 2.33 -15.03 -29.37
N GLY A 227 1.02 -14.97 -29.20
CA GLY A 227 0.15 -16.15 -29.20
C GLY A 227 0.15 -16.91 -27.88
N GLY A 228 -0.38 -18.14 -27.92
CA GLY A 228 -0.44 -19.05 -26.78
C GLY A 228 -1.87 -19.29 -26.30
N VAL A 229 -2.19 -20.56 -26.08
CA VAL A 229 -3.44 -21.00 -25.47
C VAL A 229 -3.08 -21.85 -24.26
N ASP A 230 -3.58 -21.46 -23.09
CA ASP A 230 -3.40 -22.22 -21.88
C ASP A 230 -4.06 -23.60 -22.01
N LYS A 231 -3.26 -24.67 -21.93
CA LYS A 231 -3.76 -26.03 -22.15
C LYS A 231 -4.81 -26.47 -21.11
N GLU A 232 -4.74 -25.91 -19.91
CA GLU A 232 -5.65 -26.27 -18.81
C GLU A 232 -7.04 -25.65 -18.97
N THR A 233 -7.10 -24.38 -19.40
CA THR A 233 -8.35 -23.60 -19.43
C THR A 233 -8.85 -23.24 -20.83
N GLY A 234 -8.02 -23.43 -21.86
CA GLY A 234 -8.28 -22.92 -23.21
C GLY A 234 -8.13 -21.40 -23.33
N TYR A 235 -7.61 -20.72 -22.31
CA TYR A 235 -7.47 -19.27 -22.30
C TYR A 235 -6.43 -18.79 -23.32
N ASN A 236 -6.85 -17.97 -24.29
CA ASN A 236 -5.95 -17.32 -25.23
C ASN A 236 -5.25 -16.11 -24.57
N LEU A 237 -3.91 -16.15 -24.54
CA LEU A 237 -3.02 -15.13 -23.97
C LEU A 237 -2.56 -14.08 -24.98
N ASP A 238 -2.85 -14.27 -26.27
CA ASP A 238 -2.28 -13.46 -27.34
C ASP A 238 -2.47 -11.95 -27.11
N GLY A 239 -1.36 -11.22 -27.18
CA GLY A 239 -1.33 -9.77 -27.00
C GLY A 239 -1.44 -9.26 -25.57
N GLU A 240 -1.58 -10.12 -24.55
CA GLU A 240 -1.54 -9.70 -23.14
C GLU A 240 -0.10 -9.44 -22.67
N HIS A 241 0.05 -8.58 -21.66
CA HIS A 241 1.35 -8.35 -21.03
C HIS A 241 1.52 -9.24 -19.79
N PHE A 242 2.74 -9.74 -19.56
CA PHE A 242 3.05 -10.65 -18.47
C PHE A 242 2.63 -10.06 -17.11
N GLY A 243 1.83 -10.83 -16.37
CA GLY A 243 1.24 -10.43 -15.10
C GLY A 243 0.23 -9.26 -15.15
N LEU A 244 -0.36 -8.94 -16.30
CA LEU A 244 -1.44 -7.93 -16.40
C LEU A 244 -1.12 -6.62 -15.66
N PRO A 245 -0.02 -5.95 -16.04
CA PRO A 245 0.57 -4.87 -15.27
C PRO A 245 -0.42 -3.73 -15.00
N TRP A 246 -0.32 -3.15 -13.81
CA TRP A 246 -1.23 -2.08 -13.39
C TRP A 246 -1.05 -0.79 -14.21
N PRO A 247 -2.16 -0.14 -14.64
CA PRO A 247 -3.55 -0.59 -14.51
C PRO A 247 -3.99 -1.64 -15.55
N CYS A 248 -4.96 -2.48 -15.18
CA CYS A 248 -5.70 -3.37 -16.07
C CYS A 248 -7.21 -3.14 -15.91
N TRP A 249 -7.82 -2.58 -16.94
CA TRP A 249 -9.17 -2.03 -16.91
C TRP A 249 -10.26 -3.02 -17.34
N GLY A 250 -11.50 -2.74 -16.94
CA GLY A 250 -12.66 -3.55 -17.30
C GLY A 250 -12.75 -4.84 -16.48
N THR A 251 -13.77 -5.65 -16.80
CA THR A 251 -13.90 -6.98 -16.21
C THR A 251 -12.86 -7.94 -16.84
N PRO A 252 -12.57 -9.10 -16.22
CA PRO A 252 -11.65 -10.08 -16.79
C PRO A 252 -12.02 -10.51 -18.22
N GLU A 253 -13.32 -10.62 -18.53
CA GLU A 253 -13.85 -11.00 -19.85
C GLU A 253 -13.59 -9.94 -20.92
N MET A 254 -13.42 -8.68 -20.50
CA MET A 254 -13.10 -7.57 -21.39
C MET A 254 -11.66 -7.63 -21.92
N LYS A 255 -10.79 -8.43 -21.27
CA LYS A 255 -9.41 -8.74 -21.69
C LYS A 255 -8.53 -7.51 -22.00
N HIS A 256 -8.59 -6.48 -21.15
CA HIS A 256 -7.56 -5.45 -21.20
C HIS A 256 -6.19 -6.09 -20.90
N PRO A 257 -5.11 -5.79 -21.66
CA PRO A 257 -3.83 -6.50 -21.54
C PRO A 257 -2.97 -6.05 -20.35
N GLY A 258 -3.38 -4.98 -19.67
CA GLY A 258 -2.58 -4.27 -18.68
C GLY A 258 -1.71 -3.19 -19.30
N THR A 259 -1.37 -2.17 -18.51
CA THR A 259 -0.61 -0.99 -18.92
C THR A 259 0.80 -1.06 -18.37
N HIS A 260 1.71 -1.61 -19.16
CA HIS A 260 3.12 -1.74 -18.80
C HIS A 260 3.85 -0.38 -18.83
N ILE A 261 3.53 0.50 -19.79
CA ILE A 261 4.04 1.89 -19.87
C ILE A 261 2.90 2.86 -19.60
N LEU A 262 2.99 3.62 -18.52
CA LEU A 262 1.99 4.65 -18.20
C LEU A 262 2.15 5.86 -19.12
N TYR A 263 1.02 6.47 -19.47
CA TYR A 263 0.97 7.73 -20.23
C TYR A 263 1.57 7.62 -21.64
N ASP A 264 1.53 6.41 -22.24
CA ASP A 264 1.90 6.20 -23.62
C ASP A 264 0.75 6.60 -24.56
N ASN A 265 0.92 7.76 -25.21
CA ASN A 265 -0.04 8.27 -26.18
C ASN A 265 0.07 7.61 -27.56
N HIS A 266 1.12 6.84 -27.84
CA HIS A 266 1.31 6.16 -29.13
C HIS A 266 0.46 4.89 -29.26
N GLU A 267 -0.05 4.36 -28.15
CA GLU A 267 -0.89 3.18 -28.08
C GLU A 267 -2.34 3.53 -27.74
N HIS A 268 -3.29 2.71 -28.22
CA HIS A 268 -4.70 2.89 -27.89
C HIS A 268 -4.95 2.58 -26.40
N VAL A 269 -5.83 3.32 -25.74
CA VAL A 269 -6.08 3.14 -24.28
C VAL A 269 -6.48 1.71 -23.93
N TRP A 270 -7.31 1.08 -24.77
CA TRP A 270 -7.74 -0.32 -24.59
C TRP A 270 -6.64 -1.38 -24.81
N LYS A 271 -5.49 -0.97 -25.35
CA LYS A 271 -4.30 -1.80 -25.57
C LYS A 271 -3.21 -1.53 -24.55
N GLY A 272 -3.50 -0.74 -23.52
CA GLY A 272 -2.58 -0.39 -22.46
C GLY A 272 -1.92 0.97 -22.61
N GLY A 273 -2.24 1.75 -23.66
CA GLY A 273 -1.85 3.16 -23.76
C GLY A 273 -2.63 4.06 -22.80
N GLY A 274 -2.40 5.36 -22.83
CA GLY A 274 -3.12 6.29 -21.99
C GLY A 274 -2.57 7.70 -21.97
N CYS A 275 -3.35 8.61 -21.38
CA CYS A 275 -2.99 10.00 -21.15
C CYS A 275 -2.93 10.30 -19.64
N PHE A 276 -2.60 11.53 -19.27
CA PHE A 276 -2.46 11.91 -17.86
C PHE A 276 -3.81 12.31 -17.25
N ARG A 277 -4.03 11.93 -15.99
CA ARG A 277 -5.33 12.01 -15.30
C ARG A 277 -5.78 13.41 -14.90
N ALA A 278 -7.09 13.68 -14.97
CA ALA A 278 -7.75 14.92 -14.52
C ALA A 278 -8.09 14.96 -13.02
N ASN A 279 -7.18 14.47 -12.17
CA ASN A 279 -7.45 14.23 -10.74
C ASN A 279 -7.30 15.47 -9.83
N PHE A 280 -6.94 16.63 -10.39
CA PHE A 280 -6.67 17.86 -9.62
C PHE A 280 -7.64 19.00 -9.94
N GLY A 281 -8.79 18.65 -10.51
CA GLY A 281 -9.75 19.61 -11.07
C GLY A 281 -9.47 19.92 -12.54
N VAL A 282 -10.34 20.72 -13.14
CA VAL A 282 -10.27 21.12 -14.57
C VAL A 282 -9.71 22.51 -14.76
N GLU A 283 -9.70 23.33 -13.71
CA GLU A 283 -9.26 24.72 -13.74
C GLU A 283 -8.62 25.09 -12.41
N ARG A 284 -7.65 26.00 -12.47
CA ARG A 284 -7.07 26.67 -11.32
C ARG A 284 -6.66 28.09 -11.70
N ASP A 285 -7.01 29.06 -10.86
CA ASP A 285 -6.61 30.48 -11.01
C ASP A 285 -6.97 31.02 -12.42
N GLY A 286 -8.13 30.62 -12.96
CA GLY A 286 -8.60 30.97 -14.31
C GLY A 286 -7.87 30.26 -15.45
N GLN A 287 -6.96 29.33 -15.15
CA GLN A 287 -6.21 28.56 -16.14
C GLN A 287 -6.70 27.11 -16.20
N SER A 288 -6.93 26.63 -17.42
CA SER A 288 -7.29 25.22 -17.65
C SER A 288 -6.15 24.28 -17.27
N LEU A 289 -6.50 23.30 -16.44
CA LEU A 289 -5.65 22.16 -16.08
C LEU A 289 -5.75 21.02 -17.09
N LEU A 290 -6.73 21.07 -18.00
CA LEU A 290 -6.92 20.07 -19.03
C LEU A 290 -5.76 20.06 -20.04
N ALA A 291 -5.52 18.91 -20.67
CA ALA A 291 -4.46 18.77 -21.65
C ALA A 291 -4.67 19.72 -22.84
N ALA A 292 -3.56 20.17 -23.42
CA ALA A 292 -3.61 20.97 -24.65
C ALA A 292 -3.97 20.10 -25.86
N ASP A 293 -4.44 20.74 -26.92
CA ASP A 293 -4.80 20.08 -28.17
C ASP A 293 -3.62 19.24 -28.71
N GLY A 294 -3.92 18.01 -29.16
CA GLY A 294 -2.93 17.08 -29.68
C GLY A 294 -2.26 16.18 -28.64
N SER A 295 -2.48 16.40 -27.34
CA SER A 295 -2.02 15.49 -26.27
C SER A 295 -3.12 14.49 -25.91
N HIS A 296 -3.31 13.45 -26.73
CA HIS A 296 -4.30 12.39 -26.50
C HIS A 296 -3.76 11.02 -26.93
N SER A 297 -4.38 9.94 -26.48
CA SER A 297 -4.02 8.59 -26.88
C SER A 297 -4.41 8.29 -28.33
N LYS A 298 -3.73 7.34 -28.96
CA LYS A 298 -3.99 6.92 -30.33
C LYS A 298 -5.42 6.41 -30.49
N GLY A 299 -6.12 6.91 -31.51
CA GLY A 299 -7.51 6.52 -31.81
C GLY A 299 -8.56 7.10 -30.88
N SER A 300 -8.21 8.12 -30.08
CA SER A 300 -9.15 8.84 -29.21
C SER A 300 -10.12 9.72 -30.02
N ASP A 301 -11.42 9.58 -29.75
CA ASP A 301 -12.47 10.44 -30.35
C ASP A 301 -12.42 11.87 -29.80
N ILE A 302 -11.92 12.05 -28.57
CA ILE A 302 -11.68 13.38 -27.99
C ILE A 302 -10.18 13.67 -28.05
N THR A 303 -9.79 14.67 -28.85
CA THR A 303 -8.39 15.01 -29.13
C THR A 303 -7.88 16.20 -28.30
N THR A 304 -8.74 16.76 -27.46
CA THR A 304 -8.44 17.83 -26.50
C THR A 304 -8.43 17.28 -25.06
N GLY A 305 -8.16 18.13 -24.07
CA GLY A 305 -8.30 17.73 -22.67
C GLY A 305 -9.77 17.67 -22.23
N TYR A 306 -10.10 16.72 -21.35
CA TYR A 306 -11.47 16.45 -20.90
C TYR A 306 -11.53 16.03 -19.43
N PRO A 307 -12.66 16.28 -18.73
CA PRO A 307 -12.83 15.88 -17.34
C PRO A 307 -12.97 14.37 -17.18
N GLU A 308 -13.04 13.91 -15.92
CA GLU A 308 -13.42 12.54 -15.62
C GLU A 308 -14.83 12.18 -16.13
N PHE A 309 -15.05 10.91 -16.44
CA PHE A 309 -16.31 10.41 -16.98
C PHE A 309 -17.36 10.09 -15.91
N ASP A 310 -18.53 10.68 -16.04
CA ASP A 310 -19.72 10.30 -15.28
C ASP A 310 -20.94 10.08 -16.19
N HIS A 311 -22.05 9.64 -15.61
CA HIS A 311 -23.28 9.40 -16.36
C HIS A 311 -23.78 10.64 -17.11
N LEU A 312 -23.51 11.86 -16.62
CA LEU A 312 -23.92 13.09 -17.28
C LEU A 312 -23.08 13.37 -18.52
N LEU A 313 -21.75 13.21 -18.42
CA LEU A 313 -20.86 13.37 -19.55
C LEU A 313 -21.15 12.33 -20.63
N MET A 314 -21.38 11.07 -20.23
CA MET A 314 -21.78 10.00 -21.16
C MET A 314 -23.06 10.35 -21.93
N LYS A 315 -24.08 10.90 -21.25
CA LYS A 315 -25.33 11.35 -21.88
C LYS A 315 -25.10 12.54 -22.82
N LYS A 316 -24.31 13.52 -22.40
CA LYS A 316 -23.99 14.72 -23.19
C LYS A 316 -23.26 14.37 -24.50
N LEU A 317 -22.41 13.36 -24.47
CA LEU A 317 -21.68 12.88 -25.64
C LEU A 317 -22.50 11.94 -26.54
N GLY A 318 -23.70 11.53 -26.12
CA GLY A 318 -24.51 10.53 -26.82
C GLY A 318 -24.04 9.08 -26.62
N TRP A 319 -22.98 8.87 -25.85
CA TRP A 319 -22.37 7.54 -25.62
C TRP A 319 -23.13 6.70 -24.59
N TRP A 320 -24.09 7.31 -23.87
CA TRP A 320 -24.95 6.61 -22.92
C TRP A 320 -25.76 5.47 -23.57
N ASP A 321 -26.13 5.63 -24.84
CA ASP A 321 -26.95 4.65 -25.56
C ASP A 321 -26.17 3.39 -25.98
N GLU A 322 -24.84 3.40 -25.85
CA GLU A 322 -23.96 2.24 -26.07
C GLU A 322 -23.82 1.34 -24.83
N LEU A 323 -24.37 1.79 -23.69
CA LEU A 323 -24.55 0.94 -22.52
C LEU A 323 -25.72 -0.02 -22.75
N THR A 324 -25.57 -1.25 -22.31
CA THR A 324 -26.68 -2.19 -22.15
C THR A 324 -27.68 -1.67 -21.11
N GLU A 325 -28.92 -2.13 -21.16
CA GLU A 325 -29.95 -1.70 -20.20
C GLU A 325 -29.57 -1.99 -18.74
N ASP A 326 -28.84 -3.09 -18.48
CA ASP A 326 -28.35 -3.42 -17.15
C ASP A 326 -27.17 -2.53 -16.71
N GLU A 327 -26.28 -2.14 -17.62
CA GLU A 327 -25.23 -1.16 -17.34
C GLU A 327 -25.84 0.22 -17.07
N LYS A 328 -26.82 0.67 -17.87
CA LYS A 328 -27.53 1.95 -17.65
C LYS A 328 -28.10 2.02 -16.24
N LYS A 329 -28.83 0.98 -15.82
CA LYS A 329 -29.39 0.89 -14.45
C LYS A 329 -28.33 1.00 -13.36
N LYS A 330 -27.15 0.40 -13.57
CA LYS A 330 -26.05 0.39 -12.58
C LYS A 330 -25.22 1.66 -12.60
N ALA A 331 -25.11 2.34 -13.75
CA ALA A 331 -24.29 3.53 -13.96
C ALA A 331 -25.06 4.83 -13.68
N GLU A 332 -26.40 4.81 -13.69
CA GLU A 332 -27.23 6.01 -13.48
C GLU A 332 -26.91 6.68 -12.14
N GLY A 333 -26.72 8.00 -12.15
CA GLY A 333 -26.33 8.76 -10.96
C GLY A 333 -24.88 8.54 -10.48
N LYS A 334 -24.05 7.78 -11.22
CA LYS A 334 -22.69 7.42 -10.82
C LYS A 334 -21.62 8.02 -11.74
N ASN A 335 -20.38 7.87 -11.29
CA ASN A 335 -19.18 8.09 -12.10
C ASN A 335 -18.47 6.76 -12.37
N TRP A 336 -17.48 6.79 -13.25
CA TRP A 336 -16.68 5.62 -13.62
C TRP A 336 -16.06 4.85 -12.44
N LYS A 337 -15.82 5.51 -11.30
CA LYS A 337 -15.21 4.91 -10.09
C LYS A 337 -16.18 4.00 -9.34
N THR A 338 -17.48 4.26 -9.45
CA THR A 338 -18.55 3.63 -8.65
C THR A 338 -19.56 2.86 -9.50
N ASP A 339 -19.43 2.95 -10.82
CA ASP A 339 -20.12 2.07 -11.77
C ASP A 339 -19.53 0.65 -11.72
N LEU A 340 -20.11 -0.19 -10.86
CA LEU A 340 -19.73 -1.60 -10.72
C LEU A 340 -20.05 -2.47 -11.95
N SER A 341 -20.76 -1.96 -12.94
CA SER A 341 -20.97 -2.70 -14.20
C SER A 341 -19.74 -2.67 -15.10
N GLY A 342 -18.87 -1.67 -14.92
CA GLY A 342 -17.76 -1.39 -15.83
C GLY A 342 -18.21 -0.81 -17.19
N GLY A 343 -19.50 -0.49 -17.35
CA GLY A 343 -20.06 0.00 -18.60
C GLY A 343 -19.46 1.33 -19.05
N ILE A 344 -19.31 2.29 -18.13
CA ILE A 344 -18.66 3.58 -18.45
C ILE A 344 -17.22 3.35 -18.94
N VAL A 345 -16.46 2.48 -18.26
CA VAL A 345 -15.10 2.11 -18.65
C VAL A 345 -15.07 1.46 -20.02
N ARG A 346 -15.95 0.48 -20.26
CA ARG A 346 -16.06 -0.22 -21.53
C ARG A 346 -16.33 0.77 -22.66
N VAL A 347 -17.37 1.59 -22.56
CA VAL A 347 -17.75 2.49 -23.65
C VAL A 347 -16.66 3.55 -23.88
N ALA A 348 -16.27 4.29 -22.83
CA ALA A 348 -15.30 5.37 -22.98
C ALA A 348 -13.94 4.87 -23.51
N MET A 349 -13.39 3.80 -22.94
CA MET A 349 -12.05 3.32 -23.30
C MET A 349 -12.02 2.40 -24.51
N LYS A 350 -12.98 1.47 -24.63
CA LYS A 350 -12.98 0.48 -25.72
C LYS A 350 -13.54 1.06 -27.01
N ASN A 351 -14.63 1.82 -26.94
CA ASN A 351 -15.35 2.27 -28.13
C ASN A 351 -14.82 3.63 -28.63
N HIS A 352 -14.49 4.54 -27.70
CA HIS A 352 -14.10 5.93 -28.05
C HIS A 352 -12.63 6.27 -27.82
N GLY A 353 -11.82 5.30 -27.38
CA GLY A 353 -10.37 5.48 -27.24
C GLY A 353 -9.94 6.55 -26.21
N VAL A 354 -10.82 6.96 -25.30
CA VAL A 354 -10.54 7.97 -24.25
C VAL A 354 -10.40 7.33 -22.89
N HIS A 355 -9.65 7.95 -21.98
CA HIS A 355 -9.48 7.41 -20.63
C HIS A 355 -10.57 7.91 -19.67
N VAL A 356 -11.19 7.03 -18.89
CA VAL A 356 -12.25 7.42 -17.93
C VAL A 356 -11.86 8.44 -16.87
N PHE A 357 -10.57 8.53 -16.50
CA PHE A 357 -10.09 9.48 -15.49
C PHE A 357 -9.83 10.88 -16.06
N GLY A 358 -10.24 11.14 -17.30
CA GLY A 358 -10.01 12.40 -18.00
C GLY A 358 -8.66 12.50 -18.70
N ASN A 359 -8.36 13.69 -19.21
CA ASN A 359 -7.09 14.03 -19.86
C ASN A 359 -6.64 15.44 -19.46
N ALA A 360 -5.61 15.51 -18.63
CA ALA A 360 -5.14 16.75 -18.01
C ALA A 360 -3.62 16.86 -18.00
N LYS A 361 -3.11 18.03 -17.62
CA LYS A 361 -1.68 18.30 -17.48
C LYS A 361 -1.12 17.66 -16.22
N ALA A 362 0.09 17.12 -16.32
CA ALA A 362 0.91 16.86 -15.14
C ALA A 362 1.22 18.19 -14.43
N ARG A 363 1.26 18.16 -13.09
CA ARG A 363 1.56 19.36 -12.29
C ARG A 363 2.99 19.32 -11.76
N ALA A 364 3.76 20.37 -12.04
CA ALA A 364 5.04 20.65 -11.40
C ALA A 364 4.88 21.48 -10.12
N ILE A 365 3.73 22.15 -9.96
CA ILE A 365 3.37 22.95 -8.79
C ILE A 365 2.25 22.23 -8.03
N VAL A 366 2.48 21.91 -6.76
CA VAL A 366 1.56 21.20 -5.86
C VAL A 366 1.02 22.15 -4.78
N TRP A 367 0.17 23.07 -5.19
CA TRP A 367 -0.42 24.11 -4.34
C TRP A 367 -1.10 23.66 -3.03
N ASN A 368 -1.43 22.38 -2.91
CA ASN A 368 -2.05 21.82 -1.71
C ASN A 368 -1.03 21.30 -0.69
N PHE A 369 0.28 21.44 -0.97
CA PHE A 369 1.36 21.06 -0.07
C PHE A 369 1.92 22.29 0.65
N PRO A 370 2.54 22.12 1.83
CA PRO A 370 3.19 23.22 2.54
C PRO A 370 4.24 23.96 1.70
N ASP A 371 4.99 23.21 0.87
CA ASP A 371 5.85 23.78 -0.16
C ASP A 371 5.30 23.38 -1.54
N PRO A 372 4.78 24.33 -2.34
CA PRO A 372 4.20 24.04 -3.64
C PRO A 372 5.21 23.61 -4.71
N ILE A 373 6.49 23.89 -4.48
CA ILE A 373 7.60 23.51 -5.35
C ILE A 373 8.72 22.94 -4.49
N PRO A 374 9.65 22.13 -5.05
CA PRO A 374 10.81 21.66 -4.33
C PRO A 374 11.57 22.83 -3.68
N LYS A 375 11.73 22.76 -2.35
CA LYS A 375 12.42 23.77 -1.55
C LYS A 375 13.34 23.07 -0.57
N HIS A 376 14.59 23.53 -0.48
CA HIS A 376 15.53 23.00 0.50
C HIS A 376 15.09 23.38 1.92
N ARG A 377 15.13 22.39 2.83
CA ARG A 377 14.91 22.54 4.27
C ARG A 377 15.92 21.67 5.00
N GLU A 378 16.50 22.18 6.07
CA GLU A 378 17.39 21.38 6.91
C GLU A 378 16.61 20.29 7.66
N PRO A 379 17.24 19.14 7.93
CA PRO A 379 16.69 18.12 8.79
C PRO A 379 16.35 18.66 10.20
N LEU A 380 15.51 17.92 10.93
CA LEU A 380 15.19 18.24 12.32
C LEU A 380 16.43 18.19 13.24
N TYR A 381 17.39 17.32 12.89
CA TYR A 381 18.69 17.20 13.55
C TYR A 381 19.76 17.50 12.50
N SER A 382 20.30 18.72 12.52
CA SER A 382 21.38 19.13 11.61
C SER A 382 22.63 19.46 12.41
N THR A 383 23.80 19.11 11.87
CA THR A 383 25.10 19.50 12.43
C THR A 383 25.47 20.94 12.09
N ARG A 384 24.60 21.66 11.35
CA ARG A 384 24.85 22.97 10.75
C ARG A 384 23.79 23.99 11.24
N PRO A 385 23.92 24.56 12.45
CA PRO A 385 22.94 25.49 13.02
C PRO A 385 22.67 26.72 12.14
N GLU A 386 23.68 27.18 11.39
CA GLU A 386 23.56 28.30 10.46
C GLU A 386 22.69 27.96 9.24
N LEU A 387 22.67 26.70 8.82
CA LEU A 387 21.79 26.24 7.75
C LEU A 387 20.36 26.06 8.24
N VAL A 388 20.17 25.67 9.51
CA VAL A 388 18.83 25.58 10.12
C VAL A 388 18.15 26.95 10.10
N GLU A 389 18.90 28.01 10.38
CA GLU A 389 18.40 29.38 10.34
C GLU A 389 18.08 29.85 8.92
N LYS A 390 18.90 29.47 7.93
CA LYS A 390 18.69 29.81 6.52
C LYS A 390 17.55 29.01 5.88
N TYR A 391 17.38 27.75 6.27
CA TYR A 391 16.46 26.79 5.67
C TYR A 391 15.65 26.03 6.74
N PRO A 392 14.80 26.71 7.51
CA PRO A 392 14.09 26.11 8.63
C PRO A 392 13.08 25.06 8.16
N THR A 393 12.70 24.17 9.07
CA THR A 393 11.61 23.21 8.87
C THR A 393 10.23 23.88 8.92
N HIS A 394 9.15 23.08 8.84
CA HIS A 394 7.77 23.56 8.92
C HIS A 394 7.36 23.97 10.34
N ALA A 395 6.27 24.72 10.46
CA ALA A 395 5.61 24.94 11.75
C ALA A 395 5.02 23.62 12.30
N ASP A 396 4.89 23.54 13.62
CA ASP A 396 4.26 22.41 14.29
C ASP A 396 2.79 22.26 13.87
N GLN A 397 2.29 21.03 13.93
CA GLN A 397 0.93 20.69 13.54
C GLN A 397 0.25 19.96 14.70
N ALA A 398 -0.79 20.56 15.28
CA ALA A 398 -1.46 20.02 16.47
C ALA A 398 -2.14 18.67 16.21
N HIS A 399 -2.73 18.48 15.02
CA HIS A 399 -3.53 17.29 14.71
C HIS A 399 -3.28 16.83 13.27
N ARG A 400 -2.25 16.00 13.07
CA ARG A 400 -2.01 15.34 11.78
C ARG A 400 -1.85 13.83 11.98
N TRP A 401 -2.65 13.05 11.25
CA TRP A 401 -2.75 11.60 11.47
C TRP A 401 -3.07 11.24 12.92
N ARG A 402 -3.99 12.01 13.52
CA ARG A 402 -4.43 11.95 14.92
C ARG A 402 -3.41 12.31 16.00
N LEU A 403 -2.22 12.78 15.65
CA LEU A 403 -1.14 13.07 16.59
C LEU A 403 -0.60 14.50 16.40
N PRO A 404 0.02 15.08 17.45
CA PRO A 404 0.82 16.29 17.29
C PRO A 404 2.11 15.96 16.54
N ILE A 405 2.45 16.77 15.55
CA ILE A 405 3.71 16.71 14.83
C ILE A 405 4.52 17.95 15.13
N LEU A 406 5.57 17.76 15.93
CA LEU A 406 6.51 18.80 16.33
C LEU A 406 7.64 18.85 15.29
N TYR A 407 7.59 19.85 14.42
CA TYR A 407 8.63 20.14 13.43
C TYR A 407 9.58 21.19 13.98
N LYS A 408 9.11 22.44 14.05
CA LYS A 408 9.88 23.60 14.50
C LYS A 408 10.35 23.43 15.93
N SER A 409 9.48 22.98 16.85
CA SER A 409 9.88 22.80 18.25
C SER A 409 11.01 21.78 18.43
N VAL A 410 11.01 20.70 17.65
CA VAL A 410 12.09 19.70 17.70
C VAL A 410 13.37 20.27 17.10
N GLN A 411 13.29 20.97 15.97
CA GLN A 411 14.46 21.56 15.33
C GLN A 411 15.10 22.66 16.20
N GLU A 412 14.31 23.52 16.84
CA GLU A 412 14.80 24.57 17.74
C GLU A 412 15.44 23.99 19.01
N LYS A 413 14.78 23.02 19.64
CA LYS A 413 15.32 22.31 20.81
C LYS A 413 16.69 21.67 20.51
N ASN A 414 16.91 21.26 19.26
CA ASN A 414 18.12 20.57 18.81
C ASN A 414 19.02 21.45 17.92
N LYS A 415 18.86 22.79 17.93
CA LYS A 415 19.65 23.70 17.06
C LYS A 415 21.16 23.47 17.20
N ASP A 416 21.61 23.16 18.42
CA ASP A 416 23.02 22.95 18.76
C ASP A 416 23.44 21.47 18.82
N VAL A 417 22.63 20.54 18.30
CA VAL A 417 22.90 19.08 18.40
C VAL A 417 24.28 18.70 17.85
N GLY A 418 24.76 19.39 16.81
CA GLY A 418 26.08 19.19 16.22
C GLY A 418 27.26 19.39 17.18
N LYS A 419 27.09 20.12 18.29
CA LYS A 419 28.12 20.27 19.33
C LYS A 419 28.34 18.97 20.11
N THR A 420 27.30 18.17 20.27
CA THR A 420 27.34 16.88 21.00
C THR A 420 27.47 15.70 20.05
N PHE A 421 26.75 15.74 18.93
CA PHE A 421 26.74 14.70 17.89
C PHE A 421 27.21 15.30 16.56
N PRO A 422 28.53 15.43 16.34
CA PRO A 422 29.09 16.14 15.19
C PRO A 422 29.07 15.33 13.89
N LEU A 423 28.78 14.03 13.95
CA LEU A 423 28.74 13.14 12.79
C LEU A 423 27.30 12.91 12.35
N ILE A 424 27.09 12.86 11.04
CA ILE A 424 25.82 12.43 10.46
C ILE A 424 25.77 10.91 10.53
N LEU A 425 24.75 10.37 11.21
CA LEU A 425 24.41 8.96 11.11
C LEU A 425 23.35 8.78 10.02
N THR A 426 23.59 7.85 9.10
CA THR A 426 22.64 7.40 8.10
C THR A 426 22.55 5.89 8.11
N SER A 427 21.40 5.33 7.76
CA SER A 427 21.16 3.89 7.69
C SER A 427 20.92 3.45 6.25
N GLY A 428 21.51 2.32 5.85
CA GLY A 428 21.38 1.72 4.53
C GLY A 428 20.80 0.31 4.57
N ARG A 429 20.86 -0.37 3.43
CA ARG A 429 20.53 -1.80 3.28
C ARG A 429 21.80 -2.60 3.01
N LEU A 430 21.79 -3.86 3.41
CA LEU A 430 22.83 -4.84 3.09
C LEU A 430 22.27 -5.82 2.06
N VAL A 431 23.14 -6.35 1.21
CA VAL A 431 22.73 -7.24 0.10
C VAL A 431 22.17 -8.56 0.64
N GLU A 432 22.67 -9.01 1.78
CA GLU A 432 22.39 -10.28 2.42
C GLU A 432 21.05 -10.29 3.17
N TYR A 433 20.49 -9.12 3.47
CA TYR A 433 19.32 -8.99 4.35
C TYR A 433 18.22 -8.10 3.80
N GLU A 434 16.98 -8.50 4.00
CA GLU A 434 15.80 -7.74 3.61
C GLU A 434 15.05 -7.19 4.83
N GLY A 435 14.67 -5.91 4.76
CA GLY A 435 13.79 -5.28 5.75
C GLY A 435 14.34 -5.36 7.18
N GLY A 436 13.53 -5.85 8.12
CA GLY A 436 13.94 -6.08 9.50
C GLY A 436 14.85 -7.29 9.70
N GLY A 437 14.99 -8.13 8.67
CA GLY A 437 15.85 -9.30 8.65
C GLY A 437 15.22 -10.57 9.24
N ASP A 438 13.96 -10.57 9.67
CA ASP A 438 13.34 -11.71 10.37
C ASP A 438 13.42 -13.01 9.53
N GLU A 439 13.09 -12.97 8.24
CA GLU A 439 13.25 -14.10 7.31
C GLU A 439 14.73 -14.37 6.97
N THR A 440 15.44 -13.35 6.49
CA THR A 440 16.79 -13.54 5.91
C THR A 440 17.85 -13.87 6.95
N ARG A 441 17.72 -13.41 8.20
CA ARG A 441 18.62 -13.78 9.32
C ARG A 441 18.30 -15.17 9.88
N SER A 442 17.08 -15.65 9.68
CA SER A 442 16.72 -17.04 9.99
C SER A 442 17.31 -18.04 8.98
N ASN A 443 17.82 -17.56 7.84
CA ASN A 443 18.54 -18.39 6.89
C ASN A 443 20.02 -18.49 7.26
N ARG A 444 20.48 -19.70 7.62
CA ARG A 444 21.86 -19.95 8.06
C ARG A 444 22.93 -19.47 7.07
N TYR A 445 22.67 -19.57 5.76
CA TYR A 445 23.65 -19.24 4.74
C TYR A 445 23.82 -17.72 4.60
N LEU A 446 22.71 -16.98 4.66
CA LEU A 446 22.75 -15.51 4.66
C LEU A 446 23.34 -14.97 5.97
N ALA A 447 22.99 -15.60 7.10
CA ALA A 447 23.59 -15.28 8.39
C ALA A 447 25.10 -15.51 8.43
N GLU A 448 25.60 -16.54 7.73
CA GLU A 448 27.04 -16.82 7.61
C GLU A 448 27.78 -15.79 6.75
N LEU A 449 27.14 -15.27 5.69
CA LEU A 449 27.76 -14.26 4.81
C LEU A 449 27.97 -12.91 5.53
N GLN A 450 27.09 -12.54 6.46
CA GLN A 450 27.19 -11.29 7.21
C GLN A 450 26.86 -11.49 8.70
N GLN A 451 27.86 -11.95 9.45
CA GLN A 451 27.71 -12.37 10.85
C GLN A 451 27.56 -11.20 11.82
N ASP A 452 28.31 -10.13 11.58
CA ASP A 452 28.45 -9.03 12.55
C ASP A 452 27.61 -7.81 12.19
N MET A 453 27.12 -7.12 13.21
CA MET A 453 26.68 -5.74 13.08
C MET A 453 27.89 -4.82 13.00
N PHE A 454 27.89 -3.91 12.03
CA PHE A 454 28.96 -2.95 11.83
C PHE A 454 28.39 -1.57 11.50
N ILE A 455 29.25 -0.56 11.53
CA ILE A 455 29.00 0.74 10.91
C ILE A 455 30.15 1.10 9.99
N GLU A 456 29.86 1.90 8.97
CA GLU A 456 30.89 2.47 8.11
C GLU A 456 31.22 3.89 8.61
N ILE A 457 32.51 4.17 8.78
CA ILE A 457 33.01 5.47 9.24
C ILE A 457 34.05 5.99 8.26
N ASN A 458 34.01 7.29 7.98
CA ASN A 458 35.04 7.94 7.17
C ASN A 458 36.44 7.76 7.82
N PRO A 459 37.49 7.41 7.06
CA PRO A 459 38.82 7.19 7.62
C PRO A 459 39.39 8.35 8.45
N ALA A 460 39.13 9.60 8.05
CA ALA A 460 39.57 10.77 8.82
C ALA A 460 38.84 10.84 10.17
N ALA A 461 37.52 10.66 10.17
CA ALA A 461 36.71 10.68 11.39
C ALA A 461 37.08 9.54 12.35
N ALA A 462 37.46 8.37 11.82
CA ALA A 462 37.98 7.25 12.60
C ALA A 462 39.35 7.55 13.20
N ASN A 463 40.28 8.09 12.40
CA ASN A 463 41.62 8.47 12.85
C ASN A 463 41.59 9.53 13.97
N ASP A 464 40.75 10.56 13.83
CA ASP A 464 40.56 11.60 14.85
C ASP A 464 40.05 11.06 16.19
N ARG A 465 39.47 9.84 16.17
CA ARG A 465 38.91 9.15 17.34
C ARG A 465 39.74 7.94 17.76
N GLY A 466 40.87 7.67 17.11
CA GLY A 466 41.73 6.53 17.38
C GLY A 466 41.11 5.16 17.08
N ILE A 467 40.06 5.10 16.25
CA ILE A 467 39.33 3.87 15.93
C ILE A 467 40.05 3.11 14.80
N ARG A 468 40.32 1.82 15.01
CA ARG A 468 40.87 0.94 13.97
C ARG A 468 39.78 0.11 13.30
N ASN A 469 40.07 -0.36 12.08
CA ASN A 469 39.17 -1.28 11.37
C ASN A 469 38.96 -2.57 12.17
N GLY A 470 37.70 -3.02 12.28
CA GLY A 470 37.32 -4.22 13.05
C GLY A 470 37.27 -4.02 14.56
N GLU A 471 37.51 -2.81 15.07
CA GLU A 471 37.41 -2.51 16.49
C GLU A 471 35.94 -2.41 16.93
N PHE A 472 35.62 -2.97 18.09
CA PHE A 472 34.31 -2.78 18.71
C PHE A 472 34.19 -1.34 19.19
N ILE A 473 33.12 -0.68 18.76
CA ILE A 473 32.82 0.69 19.15
C ILE A 473 31.42 0.82 19.71
N ARG A 474 31.20 1.91 20.45
CA ARG A 474 29.86 2.31 20.88
C ARG A 474 29.46 3.59 20.15
N ALA A 475 28.48 3.47 19.25
CA ALA A 475 27.80 4.64 18.68
C ALA A 475 26.69 5.10 19.63
N MET A 476 26.77 6.34 20.09
CA MET A 476 25.69 7.00 20.83
C MET A 476 24.84 7.78 19.83
N VAL A 477 23.56 7.46 19.77
CA VAL A 477 22.61 7.92 18.75
C VAL A 477 21.46 8.70 19.36
#